data_AF-A0A4R4GGP7-F1
#
_entry.id   AF-A0A4R4GGP7-F1
#
_cell.length_a   1.000
_cell.length_b   1.000
_cell.length_c   1.000
_cell.angle_alpha   90.00
_cell.angle_beta   90.00
_cell.angle_gamma   90.00
#
_symmetry.space_group_name_H-M   'P 1'
#
loop_
_entity.id
_entity.type
_entity.pdbx_description
1 polymer ?
#
loop_
_entity_poly.entity_id
_entity_poly.type
_entity_poly.pdbx_seq_one_letter_code
_entity_poly.pdbx_strand_id
1 'polypeptide(L)' 'MKEATRVKASQLVQERAGKVKVLVIPEEGFGSEDRNRIISALIARVGTDNLDVELIETTMDKLVTTGSGKFKYIINLIRE' A
#
# COMPACT_ATOMS: atom_id res chain seq x y z
N MET A 1 -5.75 17.63 10.23
CA MET A 1 -4.82 17.00 9.29
C MET A 1 -5.62 16.33 8.18
N LYS A 2 -5.82 17.02 7.05
CA LYS A 2 -6.27 16.38 5.81
C LYS A 2 -5.00 16.10 5.01
N GLU A 3 -4.32 14.99 5.32
CA GLU A 3 -3.26 14.49 4.46
C GLU A 3 -3.93 13.96 3.19
N ALA A 4 -4.19 14.87 2.25
CA ALA A 4 -4.63 14.52 0.91
C ALA A 4 -3.42 13.94 0.18
N THR A 5 -3.06 12.70 0.52
CA THR A 5 -2.23 11.87 -0.34
C THR A 5 -2.99 11.74 -1.65
N ARG A 6 -2.37 12.06 -2.79
CA ARG A 6 -2.98 12.02 -4.13
C ARG A 6 -3.18 10.58 -4.61
N VAL A 7 -3.91 9.81 -3.82
CA VAL A 7 -4.06 8.37 -3.91
C VAL A 7 -5.53 8.05 -3.80
N LYS A 8 -6.06 7.45 -4.86
CA LYS A 8 -7.46 7.06 -4.96
C LYS A 8 -7.78 5.89 -4.04
N ALA A 9 -6.86 4.93 -3.98
CA ALA A 9 -6.95 3.75 -3.16
C ALA A 9 -5.56 3.17 -2.91
N SER A 10 -5.41 2.48 -1.79
CA SER A 10 -4.19 1.73 -1.47
C SER A 10 -4.53 0.40 -0.82
N GLN A 11 -3.62 -0.55 -0.96
CA GLN A 11 -3.77 -1.89 -0.43
C GLN A 11 -2.42 -2.46 -0.02
N LEU A 12 -2.37 -3.03 1.17
CA LEU A 12 -1.18 -3.69 1.70
C LEU A 12 -1.25 -5.17 1.36
N VAL A 13 -0.23 -5.69 0.69
CA VAL A 13 -0.14 -7.10 0.30
C VAL A 13 1.13 -7.70 0.88
N GLN A 14 0.96 -8.74 1.67
CA GLN A 14 2.06 -9.48 2.27
C GLN A 14 2.11 -10.88 1.69
N GLU A 15 3.16 -11.18 0.92
CA GLU A 15 3.36 -12.50 0.29
C GLU A 15 4.35 -13.38 1.07
N ARG A 16 5.22 -12.75 1.87
CA ARG A 16 6.22 -13.43 2.70
C ARG A 16 6.45 -12.66 4.00
N ALA A 17 6.93 -13.36 5.03
CA ALA A 17 7.33 -12.74 6.29
C ALA A 17 8.42 -11.68 6.04
N GLY A 18 8.34 -10.56 6.75
CA GLY A 18 9.32 -9.47 6.65
C GLY A 18 9.22 -8.57 5.40
N LYS A 19 8.31 -8.83 4.44
CA LYS A 19 8.12 -7.94 3.27
C LYS A 19 6.66 -7.57 3.06
N VAL A 20 6.40 -6.29 2.84
CA VAL A 20 5.07 -5.77 2.49
C VAL A 20 5.12 -4.96 1.19
N LYS A 21 4.17 -5.23 0.30
CA LYS A 21 3.93 -4.45 -0.91
C LYS A 21 2.77 -3.49 -0.65
N VAL A 22 2.99 -2.21 -0.88
CA VAL A 22 1.96 -1.17 -0.85
C VAL A 22 1.53 -0.94 -2.29
N LEU A 23 0.38 -1.49 -2.67
CA LEU A 23 -0.25 -1.18 -3.93
C LEU A 23 -0.94 0.17 -3.81
N VAL A 24 -0.66 1.09 -4.73
CA VAL A 24 -1.19 2.46 -4.72
C VAL A 24 -1.81 2.75 -6.07
N ILE A 25 -3.01 3.31 -6.06
CA ILE A 25 -3.65 3.85 -7.25
C ILE A 25 -3.44 5.36 -7.24
N PRO A 26 -2.51 5.88 -8.05
CA PRO A 26 -2.24 7.30 -8.10
C PRO A 26 -3.44 8.08 -8.67
N GLU A 27 -3.65 9.29 -8.17
CA GLU A 27 -4.49 10.31 -8.82
C GLU A 27 -3.63 11.30 -9.60
N GLU A 28 -4.28 12.20 -10.34
CA GLU A 28 -3.59 13.25 -11.07
C GLU A 28 -2.66 14.05 -10.13
N GLY A 29 -1.40 14.18 -10.52
CA GLY A 29 -0.36 14.84 -9.74
C GLY A 29 0.30 13.98 -8.67
N PHE A 30 0.03 12.68 -8.58
CA PHE A 30 0.85 11.78 -7.75
C PHE A 30 2.29 11.76 -8.25
N GLY A 31 3.24 11.90 -7.32
CA GLY A 31 4.66 11.89 -7.66
C GLY A 31 5.54 11.29 -6.58
N SER A 32 6.85 11.44 -6.78
CA SER A 32 7.88 10.87 -5.90
C SER A 32 7.77 11.33 -4.45
N GLU A 33 7.31 12.55 -4.20
CA GLU A 33 7.10 13.08 -2.84
C GLU A 33 6.00 12.34 -2.10
N ASP A 34 4.87 12.05 -2.77
CA ASP A 34 3.79 11.25 -2.21
C ASP A 34 4.25 9.82 -1.92
N ARG A 35 5.01 9.22 -2.86
CA ARG A 35 5.62 7.90 -2.68
C ARG A 35 6.50 7.85 -1.42
N ASN A 36 7.41 8.82 -1.28
CA ASN A 36 8.30 8.90 -0.13
C ASN A 36 7.55 9.13 1.19
N ARG A 37 6.49 9.94 1.18
CA ARG A 37 5.64 10.15 2.37
C ARG A 37 4.95 8.86 2.80
N ILE A 38 4.37 8.10 1.87
CA ILE A 38 3.69 6.84 2.17
C ILE A 38 4.69 5.83 2.77
N ILE A 39 5.86 5.67 2.15
CA ILE A 39 6.91 4.77 2.65
C ILE A 39 7.38 5.23 4.05
N SER A 40 7.67 6.52 4.22
CA SER A 40 8.14 7.07 5.51
C SER A 40 7.10 6.91 6.61
N ALA A 41 5.82 7.16 6.32
CA ALA A 41 4.72 6.97 7.28
C ALA A 41 4.54 5.50 7.65
N LEU A 42 4.74 4.58 6.71
CA LEU A 42 4.68 3.15 6.98
C LEU A 42 5.86 2.71 7.86
N ILE A 43 7.08 3.11 7.51
CA ILE A 43 8.30 2.83 8.29
C ILE A 43 8.17 3.42 9.71
N ALA A 44 7.66 4.64 9.85
CA ALA A 44 7.45 5.26 11.15
C ALA A 44 6.45 4.49 12.04
N ARG A 45 5.48 3.79 11.44
CA ARG A 45 4.50 2.97 12.16
C ARG A 45 5.02 1.59 12.53
N VAL A 46 5.77 0.95 11.63
CA VAL A 46 6.24 -0.43 11.80
C VAL A 46 7.62 -0.52 12.46
N GLY A 47 8.36 0.59 12.50
CA GLY A 47 9.74 0.67 12.96
C GLY A 47 10.74 0.44 11.82
N THR A 48 11.88 1.13 11.91
CA THR A 48 13.00 0.98 10.97
C THR A 48 13.52 -0.45 10.98
N ASP A 49 13.85 -1.00 9.80
CA ASP A 49 14.42 -2.35 9.61
C ASP A 49 13.50 -3.53 9.98
N ASN A 50 12.26 -3.27 10.39
CA ASN A 50 11.32 -4.33 10.75
C ASN A 50 10.62 -4.96 9.54
N LEU A 51 10.52 -4.24 8.42
CA LEU A 51 9.79 -4.65 7.22
C LEU A 51 10.45 -4.06 5.97
N ASP A 52 10.70 -4.91 4.97
CA ASP A 52 10.97 -4.50 3.59
C ASP A 52 9.68 -3.94 2.97
N VAL A 53 9.64 -2.63 2.77
CA VAL A 53 8.49 -1.93 2.18
C VAL A 53 8.76 -1.66 0.70
N GLU A 54 7.86 -2.15 -0.16
CA GLU A 54 7.89 -1.87 -1.60
C GLU A 54 6.60 -1.19 -2.03
N LEU A 55 6.67 0.02 -2.59
CA LEU A 55 5.50 0.71 -3.15
C LEU A 55 5.41 0.48 -4.65
N ILE A 56 4.27 -0.04 -5.09
CA ILE A 56 3.96 -0.39 -6.48
C ILE A 56 2.72 0.41 -6.91
N GLU A 57 2.86 1.18 -7.99
CA GLU A 57 1.74 1.85 -8.63
C GLU A 57 0.92 0.85 -9.45
N THR A 58 -0.40 0.88 -9.29
CA THR A 58 -1.31 -0.08 -9.91
C THR A 58 -2.63 0.54 -10.33
N THR A 59 -3.48 -0.24 -10.99
CA THR A 59 -4.83 0.14 -11.41
C THR A 59 -5.89 -0.59 -10.59
N MET A 60 -7.14 -0.09 -10.65
CA MET A 60 -8.29 -0.64 -9.90
C MET A 60 -8.52 -2.13 -10.17
N ASP A 61 -8.26 -2.59 -11.39
CA ASP A 61 -8.42 -3.98 -11.84
C ASP A 61 -7.50 -4.96 -11.10
N LYS A 62 -6.36 -4.49 -10.59
CA LYS A 62 -5.38 -5.32 -9.87
C LYS A 62 -5.57 -5.32 -8.35
N LEU A 63 -6.55 -4.57 -7.83
CA LEU A 63 -6.89 -4.61 -6.41
C LEU A 63 -7.79 -5.81 -6.11
N VAL A 64 -7.62 -6.40 -4.93
CA VAL A 64 -8.44 -7.54 -4.54
C VAL A 64 -9.64 -7.03 -3.77
N THR A 65 -10.81 -7.42 -4.24
CA THR A 65 -12.07 -7.13 -3.59
C THR A 65 -12.56 -8.33 -2.79
N THR A 66 -13.45 -8.09 -1.83
CA THR A 66 -14.23 -9.15 -1.19
C THR A 66 -15.28 -9.67 -2.18
N GLY A 67 -15.90 -10.82 -1.88
CA GLY A 67 -17.01 -11.34 -2.68
C GLY A 67 -18.21 -10.37 -2.80
N SER A 68 -18.27 -9.33 -1.97
CA SER A 68 -19.27 -8.25 -2.04
C SER A 68 -18.77 -6.98 -2.75
N GLY A 69 -17.61 -7.03 -3.42
CA GLY A 69 -17.04 -5.90 -4.17
C GLY A 69 -16.35 -4.82 -3.32
N LYS A 70 -16.18 -5.01 -2.02
CA LYS A 70 -15.47 -4.04 -1.15
C LYS A 70 -13.96 -4.26 -1.24
N PHE A 71 -13.17 -3.19 -1.23
CA PHE A 71 -11.70 -3.29 -1.21
C PHE A 71 -11.20 -3.95 0.08
N LYS A 72 -10.30 -4.92 -0.04
CA LYS A 72 -9.54 -5.40 1.11
C LYS A 72 -8.39 -4.43 1.36
N TYR A 73 -8.30 -3.91 2.58
CA TYR A 73 -7.22 -2.98 2.94
C TYR A 73 -5.88 -3.71 3.15
N ILE A 74 -5.91 -4.89 3.76
CA ILE A 74 -4.76 -5.75 4.01
C ILE A 74 -5.04 -7.12 3.42
N ILE A 75 -4.06 -7.67 2.70
CA ILE A 75 -4.07 -9.01 2.15
C ILE A 75 -2.85 -9.73 2.67
N ASN A 76 -3.09 -10.80 3.41
CA ASN A 76 -2.07 -11.75 3.78
C ASN A 76 -2.17 -12.95 2.85
N LEU A 77 -1.11 -13.20 2.09
CA LEU A 77 -0.94 -14.35 1.20
C LEU A 77 0.17 -15.29 1.71
N ILE A 78 0.70 -15.06 2.92
CA ILE A 78 1.59 -16.01 3.57
C ILE A 78 0.79 -17.31 3.76
N ARG A 79 1.29 -18.38 3.15
CA ARG A 79 0.78 -19.73 3.38
C ARG A 79 1.66 -20.37 4.44
N GLU A 80 1.02 -20.88 5.49
CA GLU A 80 1.64 -21.72 6.52
C GLU A 80 2.09 -23.06 5.93
#